data_AF-A0A931XKJ3-F1
#
_entry.id   AF-A0A931XKJ3-F1
#
_cell.length_a   1.000
_cell.length_b   1.000
_cell.length_c   1.000
_cell.angle_alpha   90.00
_cell.angle_beta   90.00
_cell.angle_gamma   90.00
#
_symmetry.space_group_name_H-M   'P 1'
#
loop_
_entity.id
_entity.type
_entity.pdbx_description
1 polymer ?
#
loop_
_entity_poly.entity_id
_entity_poly.type
_entity_poly.pdbx_seq_one_letter_code
_entity_poly.pdbx_strand_id
1 'polypeptide(L)'
;MAQTVGIAEARTPAEVAVEIVDIDVHPAPRSNDEVRAYIPEPWRSRPWPEQVFAPVPSPIYVSPGFGPLRRTDKGWDMPINSQRRDATPPSGGPACSDPAFAEKQLFQDAGVDIAILLPLSFGRPMSNPDHEAACVAAVNTWLAETWLSRYNAHGRYRGAIRSSAEDPALAAREIERWA
;
A
#
# COMPACT_ATOMS: atom_id res chain seq x y z
N MET A 1 -31.32 -37.46 22.59
CA MET A 1 -31.27 -37.09 21.16
C MET A 1 -30.25 -35.97 21.01
N ALA A 2 -28.99 -36.30 20.74
CA ALA A 2 -27.95 -35.29 20.51
C ALA A 2 -27.97 -34.90 19.03
N GLN A 3 -28.23 -33.63 18.72
CA GLN A 3 -28.16 -33.10 17.37
C GLN A 3 -26.69 -32.89 17.01
N THR A 4 -26.20 -33.67 16.04
CA THR A 4 -24.90 -33.46 15.41
C THR A 4 -25.01 -32.22 14.51
N VAL A 5 -24.35 -31.14 14.90
CA VAL A 5 -24.22 -29.95 14.05
C VAL A 5 -23.28 -30.31 12.90
N GLY A 6 -23.82 -30.40 11.69
CA GLY A 6 -23.03 -30.65 10.49
C GLY A 6 -22.06 -29.49 10.25
N ILE A 7 -20.76 -29.80 10.28
CA ILE A 7 -19.72 -28.92 9.75
C ILE A 7 -19.97 -28.74 8.25
N ALA A 8 -20.25 -27.51 7.84
CA ALA A 8 -20.44 -27.18 6.43
C ALA A 8 -19.18 -27.53 5.64
N GLU A 9 -19.33 -28.30 4.57
CA GLU A 9 -18.21 -28.65 3.68
C GLU A 9 -17.61 -27.37 3.09
N ALA A 10 -16.28 -27.27 3.14
CA ALA A 10 -15.55 -26.15 2.55
C ALA A 10 -15.80 -26.13 1.04
N ARG A 11 -16.47 -25.08 0.56
CA ARG A 11 -16.73 -24.87 -0.87
C ARG A 11 -15.40 -24.77 -1.61
N THR A 12 -15.20 -25.61 -2.61
CA THR A 12 -14.02 -25.55 -3.48
C THR A 12 -14.04 -24.23 -4.26
N PRO A 13 -12.92 -23.50 -4.36
CA PRO A 13 -12.86 -22.26 -5.15
C PRO A 13 -13.24 -22.54 -6.61
N ALA A 14 -14.19 -21.77 -7.15
CA ALA A 14 -14.51 -21.84 -8.56
C ALA A 14 -13.48 -21.05 -9.36
N GLU A 15 -12.92 -21.65 -10.42
CA GLU A 15 -12.10 -20.92 -11.39
C GLU A 15 -13.02 -20.06 -12.26
N VAL A 16 -12.71 -18.77 -12.35
CA VAL A 16 -13.46 -17.77 -13.14
C VAL A 16 -12.50 -17.14 -14.14
N ALA A 17 -12.96 -16.91 -15.36
CA ALA A 17 -12.17 -16.20 -16.36
C ALA A 17 -11.86 -14.77 -15.87
N VAL A 18 -10.61 -14.34 -16.05
CA VAL A 18 -10.18 -12.97 -15.75
C VAL A 18 -10.41 -12.11 -16.99
N GLU A 19 -11.21 -11.05 -16.86
CA GLU A 19 -11.52 -10.11 -17.95
C GLU A 19 -10.83 -8.75 -17.75
N ILE A 20 -10.84 -8.22 -16.51
CA ILE A 20 -10.31 -6.88 -16.21
C ILE A 20 -9.21 -6.96 -15.15
N VAL A 21 -8.02 -6.50 -15.51
CA VAL A 21 -6.89 -6.33 -14.56
C VAL A 21 -6.60 -4.84 -14.40
N ASP A 22 -6.83 -4.31 -13.19
CA ASP A 22 -6.39 -2.97 -12.83
C ASP A 22 -4.92 -3.05 -12.39
N ILE A 23 -4.04 -2.45 -13.19
CA ILE A 23 -2.59 -2.55 -12.99
C ILE A 23 -2.01 -1.42 -12.13
N ASP A 24 -2.82 -0.46 -11.69
CA ASP A 24 -2.35 0.76 -11.03
C ASP A 24 -3.21 1.16 -9.83
N VAL A 25 -3.22 0.30 -8.80
CA VAL A 25 -3.94 0.56 -7.55
C VAL A 25 -2.94 0.94 -6.46
N HIS A 26 -3.10 2.11 -5.85
CA HIS A 26 -2.18 2.60 -4.82
C HIS A 26 -2.74 2.40 -3.40
N PRO A 27 -2.39 1.31 -2.69
CA PRO A 27 -2.75 1.18 -1.29
C PRO A 27 -1.96 2.19 -0.45
N ALA A 28 -2.62 2.72 0.58
CA ALA A 28 -2.00 3.61 1.56
C ALA A 28 -2.07 3.00 2.96
N PRO A 29 -1.02 3.14 3.80
CA PRO A 29 -1.15 2.84 5.21
C PRO A 29 -2.08 3.86 5.88
N ARG A 30 -2.82 3.44 6.91
CA ARG A 30 -3.73 4.35 7.65
C ARG A 30 -2.94 5.41 8.43
N SER A 31 -1.73 5.05 8.85
CA SER A 31 -0.76 5.94 9.47
C SER A 31 0.65 5.45 9.15
N ASN A 32 1.65 6.33 9.26
CA ASN A 32 3.06 5.93 9.09
C ASN A 32 3.49 4.84 10.09
N ASP A 33 2.86 4.78 11.26
CA ASP A 33 3.19 3.82 12.31
C ASP A 33 2.96 2.37 11.86
N GLU A 34 1.98 2.13 10.97
CA GLU A 34 1.74 0.79 10.43
C GLU A 34 2.96 0.24 9.71
N VAL A 35 3.65 1.09 8.94
CA VAL A 35 4.88 0.70 8.23
C VAL A 35 6.08 0.80 9.16
N ARG A 36 6.11 1.81 10.04
CA ARG A 36 7.23 2.04 10.98
C ARG A 36 7.50 0.84 11.87
N ALA A 37 6.45 0.11 12.26
CA ALA A 37 6.54 -1.10 13.06
C ALA A 37 7.41 -2.20 12.42
N TYR A 38 7.54 -2.21 11.08
CA TYR A 38 8.32 -3.20 10.32
C TYR A 38 9.78 -2.80 10.08
N ILE A 39 10.14 -1.55 10.37
CA ILE A 39 11.52 -1.08 10.18
C ILE A 39 12.39 -1.66 11.31
N PRO A 40 13.57 -2.23 11.04
CA PRO A 40 14.49 -2.64 12.09
C PRO A 40 15.24 -1.44 12.72
N GLU A 41 15.71 -1.59 13.95
CA GLU A 41 16.69 -0.64 14.51
C GLU A 41 18.04 -0.73 13.76
N PRO A 42 18.82 0.36 13.65
CA PRO A 42 18.59 1.69 14.24
C PRO A 42 17.67 2.59 13.40
N TRP A 43 17.15 2.10 12.27
CA TRP A 43 16.41 2.90 11.29
C TRP A 43 15.03 3.30 11.80
N ARG A 44 14.37 2.42 12.56
CA ARG A 44 13.07 2.70 13.19
C ARG A 44 13.13 3.91 14.12
N SER A 45 14.24 4.14 14.81
CA SER A 45 14.39 5.31 15.70
C SER A 45 14.84 6.59 14.96
N ARG A 46 15.15 6.53 13.67
CA ARG A 46 15.60 7.70 12.89
C ARG A 46 14.44 8.54 12.35
N PRO A 47 14.71 9.81 11.96
CA PRO A 47 13.74 10.62 11.23
C PRO A 47 13.29 9.91 9.97
N TRP A 48 11.97 9.87 9.76
CA TRP A 48 11.33 9.19 8.65
C TRP A 48 10.64 10.23 7.77
N PRO A 49 10.65 10.10 6.43
CA PRO A 49 9.83 10.96 5.58
C PRO A 49 8.36 10.64 5.88
N GLU A 50 7.72 11.50 6.68
CA GLU A 50 6.35 11.33 7.17
C GLU A 50 5.28 11.28 6.07
N GLN A 51 5.65 11.43 4.80
CA GLN A 51 4.69 11.44 3.72
C GLN A 51 5.21 10.72 2.48
N VAL A 52 4.32 9.90 1.92
CA VAL A 52 4.39 9.21 0.62
C VAL A 52 4.76 10.16 -0.53
N PHE A 53 4.47 11.44 -0.33
CA PHE A 53 4.76 12.53 -1.23
C PHE A 53 5.15 13.79 -0.48
N ALA A 54 5.98 13.70 0.55
CA ALA A 54 6.65 14.90 1.05
C ALA A 54 7.36 15.51 -0.17
N PRO A 55 6.94 16.69 -0.66
CA PRO A 55 7.65 17.30 -1.76
C PRO A 55 9.06 17.57 -1.23
N VAL A 56 10.04 16.87 -1.76
CA VAL A 56 11.34 17.53 -1.88
C VAL A 56 11.03 18.70 -2.81
N PRO A 57 11.24 19.96 -2.39
CA PRO A 57 11.03 21.10 -3.28
C PRO A 57 11.91 20.88 -4.51
N SER A 58 11.30 20.36 -5.56
CA SER A 58 11.97 19.99 -6.78
C SER A 58 11.66 21.08 -7.79
N PRO A 59 12.63 21.89 -8.22
CA PRO A 59 12.40 22.95 -9.20
C PRO A 59 12.03 22.39 -10.59
N ILE A 60 12.09 21.08 -10.75
CA ILE A 60 11.97 20.37 -12.03
C ILE A 60 10.70 19.52 -12.14
N TYR A 61 9.97 19.27 -11.05
CA TYR A 61 8.71 18.52 -11.11
C TYR A 61 7.78 18.79 -9.92
N VAL A 62 6.66 19.47 -10.18
CA VAL A 62 5.50 19.48 -9.29
C VAL A 62 4.51 18.49 -9.90
N SER A 63 4.27 17.36 -9.23
CA SER A 63 3.31 16.39 -9.74
C SER A 63 1.93 17.05 -9.93
N PRO A 64 1.30 16.95 -11.10
CA PRO A 64 -0.03 17.48 -11.33
C PRO A 64 -1.00 16.85 -10.33
N GLY A 65 -1.42 17.64 -9.35
CA GLY A 65 -2.33 17.20 -8.32
C GLY A 65 -1.87 17.42 -6.88
N PHE A 66 -0.69 18.00 -6.63
CA PHE A 66 -0.42 18.54 -5.29
C PHE A 66 -1.07 19.90 -5.14
N GLY A 67 -2.13 19.99 -4.33
CA GLY A 67 -2.57 21.29 -3.83
C GLY A 67 -1.52 21.92 -2.89
N PRO A 68 -1.67 23.21 -2.55
CA PRO A 68 -0.78 23.84 -1.58
C PRO A 68 -0.84 23.08 -0.24
N LEU A 69 0.33 22.92 0.41
CA LEU A 69 0.44 22.42 1.80
C LEU A 69 -0.56 23.18 2.68
N ARG A 70 -1.61 22.50 3.13
CA ARG A 70 -2.57 23.06 4.08
C ARG A 70 -2.24 22.53 5.47
N ARG A 71 -2.05 23.43 6.42
CA ARG A 71 -1.94 23.04 7.82
C ARG A 71 -3.35 22.74 8.36
N THR A 72 -3.56 21.54 8.89
CA THR A 72 -4.78 21.12 9.58
C THR A 72 -4.48 20.82 11.05
N ASP A 73 -5.53 20.60 11.84
CA ASP A 73 -5.48 20.11 13.22
C ASP A 73 -4.81 18.73 13.34
N LYS A 74 -4.74 17.98 12.24
CA LYS A 74 -4.14 16.64 12.16
C LYS A 74 -2.76 16.61 11.50
N GLY A 75 -2.18 17.76 11.18
CA GLY A 75 -0.85 17.89 10.57
C GLY A 75 -0.87 18.60 9.21
N TRP A 76 0.15 18.35 8.39
CA TRP A 76 0.21 18.88 7.03
C TRP A 76 -0.68 18.03 6.10
N ASP A 77 -1.75 18.64 5.62
CA ASP A 77 -2.68 18.11 4.63
C ASP A 77 -2.20 18.52 3.24
N MET A 78 -1.91 17.53 2.40
CA MET A 78 -1.59 17.68 0.99
C MET A 78 -2.69 16.98 0.22
N PRO A 79 -3.68 17.71 -0.32
CA PRO A 79 -4.68 17.07 -1.16
C PRO A 79 -3.97 16.54 -2.42
N ILE A 80 -3.87 15.21 -2.52
CA ILE A 80 -3.42 14.51 -3.71
C ILE A 80 -4.62 14.49 -4.67
N ASN A 81 -4.72 15.51 -5.53
CA ASN A 81 -5.78 15.64 -6.53
C ASN A 81 -5.71 14.58 -7.64
N SER A 82 -4.74 13.66 -7.58
CA SER A 82 -4.63 12.48 -8.45
C SER A 82 -5.43 11.28 -7.93
N GLN A 83 -6.06 11.40 -6.74
CA GLN A 83 -6.95 10.37 -6.20
C GLN A 83 -8.38 10.55 -6.72
N ARG A 84 -9.10 9.45 -6.88
CA ARG A 84 -10.55 9.47 -7.08
C ARG A 84 -11.23 10.19 -5.90
N ARG A 85 -12.15 11.12 -6.19
CA ARG A 85 -12.81 11.96 -5.16
C ARG A 85 -13.66 11.17 -4.17
N ASP A 86 -14.10 9.98 -4.55
CA ASP A 86 -14.91 9.06 -3.76
C ASP A 86 -14.08 7.94 -3.11
N ALA A 87 -12.75 7.96 -3.21
CA ALA A 87 -11.88 6.90 -2.69
C ALA A 87 -11.52 7.06 -1.20
N THR A 88 -11.95 8.15 -0.56
CA THR A 88 -11.83 8.31 0.90
C THR A 88 -12.78 7.33 1.60
N PRO A 89 -12.28 6.45 2.49
CA PRO A 89 -13.12 5.51 3.20
C PRO A 89 -14.17 6.22 4.06
N PRO A 90 -15.39 5.66 4.23
CA PRO A 90 -16.39 6.20 5.16
C PRO A 90 -15.90 6.26 6.62
N SER A 91 -14.96 5.39 6.99
CA SER A 91 -14.26 5.37 8.28
C SER A 91 -13.23 6.51 8.45
N GLY A 92 -12.97 7.28 7.39
CA GLY A 92 -11.92 8.28 7.32
C GLY A 92 -10.54 7.69 6.98
N GLY A 93 -9.54 8.57 6.87
CA GLY A 93 -8.17 8.21 6.50
C GLY A 93 -7.84 8.49 5.02
N PRO A 94 -6.63 8.15 4.57
CA PRO A 94 -6.21 8.32 3.18
C PRO A 94 -7.07 7.51 2.20
N ALA A 95 -7.12 7.94 0.93
CA ALA A 95 -7.73 7.12 -0.10
C ALA A 95 -7.04 5.75 -0.20
N CYS A 96 -7.84 4.69 -0.43
CA CYS A 96 -7.33 3.31 -0.52
C CYS A 96 -6.53 2.86 0.73
N SER A 97 -6.86 3.37 1.92
CA SER A 97 -6.29 2.88 3.19
C SER A 97 -7.12 1.83 3.91
N ASP A 98 -8.35 1.58 3.44
CA ASP A 98 -9.26 0.58 3.97
C ASP A 98 -9.44 -0.55 2.93
N PRO A 99 -8.85 -1.73 3.15
CA PRO A 99 -8.91 -2.83 2.18
C PRO A 99 -10.32 -3.31 1.86
N ALA A 100 -11.25 -3.27 2.82
CA ALA A 100 -12.63 -3.69 2.59
C ALA A 100 -13.40 -2.68 1.75
N PHE A 101 -13.14 -1.38 1.96
CA PHE A 101 -13.70 -0.34 1.12
C PHE A 101 -13.11 -0.37 -0.29
N ALA A 102 -11.79 -0.55 -0.42
CA ALA A 102 -11.13 -0.72 -1.71
C ALA A 102 -11.65 -1.95 -2.47
N GLU A 103 -11.87 -3.07 -1.77
CA GLU A 103 -12.46 -4.30 -2.33
C GLU A 103 -13.83 -4.02 -2.95
N LYS A 104 -14.71 -3.32 -2.22
CA LYS A 104 -16.01 -2.91 -2.75
C LYS A 104 -15.85 -2.07 -4.02
N GLN A 105 -15.01 -1.04 -3.98
CA GLN A 105 -14.86 -0.11 -5.11
C GLN A 105 -14.26 -0.78 -6.35
N LEU A 106 -13.26 -1.64 -6.18
CA LEU A 106 -12.57 -2.29 -7.29
C LEU A 106 -13.38 -3.47 -7.83
N PHE A 107 -13.75 -4.40 -6.95
CA PHE A 107 -14.25 -5.70 -7.38
C PHE A 107 -15.77 -5.76 -7.52
N GLN A 108 -16.52 -4.91 -6.80
CA GLN A 108 -17.98 -4.90 -6.86
C GLN A 108 -18.49 -3.76 -7.74
N ASP A 109 -18.05 -2.53 -7.48
CA ASP A 109 -18.57 -1.35 -8.18
C ASP A 109 -17.96 -1.19 -9.58
N ALA A 110 -16.64 -1.41 -9.72
CA ALA A 110 -15.94 -1.26 -11.01
C ALA A 110 -15.82 -2.57 -11.80
N GLY A 111 -16.06 -3.73 -11.18
CA GLY A 111 -15.98 -5.04 -11.84
C GLY A 111 -14.57 -5.50 -12.21
N VAL A 112 -13.54 -5.01 -11.50
CA VAL A 112 -12.15 -5.46 -11.68
C VAL A 112 -12.00 -6.90 -11.19
N ASP A 113 -11.26 -7.72 -11.93
CA ASP A 113 -10.98 -9.12 -11.56
C ASP A 113 -9.72 -9.29 -10.72
N ILE A 114 -8.66 -8.57 -11.10
CA ILE A 114 -7.39 -8.57 -10.39
C ILE A 114 -6.93 -7.13 -10.24
N ALA A 115 -6.48 -6.77 -9.04
CA ALA A 115 -5.88 -5.48 -8.75
C ALA A 115 -4.40 -5.63 -8.40
N ILE A 116 -3.53 -4.93 -9.12
CA ILE A 116 -2.10 -4.83 -8.85
C ILE A 116 -1.86 -3.65 -7.91
N LEU A 117 -1.45 -3.97 -6.69
CA LEU A 117 -1.17 -3.05 -5.61
C LEU A 117 0.25 -2.48 -5.74
N LEU A 118 0.33 -1.18 -5.98
CA LEU A 118 1.54 -0.38 -6.12
C LEU A 118 1.67 0.56 -4.91
N PRO A 119 2.23 0.10 -3.76
CA PRO A 119 2.33 0.94 -2.58
C PRO A 119 3.26 2.12 -2.84
N LEU A 120 2.68 3.32 -2.87
CA LEU A 120 3.46 4.54 -2.89
C LEU A 120 3.87 4.79 -1.45
N SER A 121 5.16 4.76 -1.17
CA SER A 121 5.68 5.06 0.16
C SER A 121 7.08 5.64 0.01
N PHE A 122 7.24 6.83 0.61
CA PHE A 122 8.43 7.69 0.75
C PHE A 122 8.72 8.68 -0.39
N GLY A 123 8.83 9.95 0.01
CA GLY A 123 9.50 10.98 -0.77
C GLY A 123 10.99 10.64 -0.92
N ARG A 124 11.40 10.32 -2.15
CA ARG A 124 12.81 10.21 -2.56
C ARG A 124 13.39 11.61 -2.78
N PRO A 125 14.72 11.81 -2.65
CA PRO A 125 15.72 10.81 -2.27
C PRO A 125 15.99 10.73 -0.76
N MET A 126 16.38 9.56 -0.27
CA MET A 126 16.93 9.38 1.07
C MET A 126 18.46 9.35 0.98
N SER A 127 19.16 10.14 1.81
CA SER A 127 20.62 10.27 1.71
C SER A 127 21.42 9.02 2.10
N ASN A 128 20.78 8.02 2.74
CA ASN A 128 21.44 6.81 3.21
C ASN A 128 20.80 5.58 2.53
N PRO A 129 21.54 4.84 1.69
CA PRO A 129 21.00 3.67 0.97
C PRO A 129 20.52 2.53 1.87
N ASP A 130 21.20 2.25 2.99
CA ASP A 130 20.76 1.23 3.95
C ASP A 130 19.46 1.62 4.64
N HIS A 131 19.32 2.91 4.97
CA HIS A 131 18.06 3.44 5.50
C HIS A 131 16.94 3.23 4.49
N GLU A 132 17.16 3.64 3.24
CA GLU A 132 16.18 3.51 2.17
C GLU A 132 15.75 2.06 1.96
N ALA A 133 16.71 1.13 1.91
CA ALA A 133 16.43 -0.29 1.78
C ALA A 133 15.60 -0.83 2.96
N ALA A 134 15.89 -0.39 4.19
CA ALA A 134 15.10 -0.75 5.36
C ALA A 134 13.65 -0.22 5.27
N CYS A 135 13.46 1.01 4.78
CA CYS A 135 12.13 1.58 4.55
C CYS A 135 11.35 0.79 3.49
N VAL A 136 11.99 0.48 2.37
CA VAL A 136 11.43 -0.30 1.26
C VAL A 136 11.01 -1.70 1.73
N ALA A 137 11.89 -2.40 2.44
CA ALA A 137 11.60 -3.71 2.97
C ALA A 137 10.45 -3.71 3.99
N ALA A 138 10.32 -2.65 4.78
CA ALA A 138 9.21 -2.46 5.71
C ALA A 138 7.87 -2.30 4.97
N VAL A 139 7.82 -1.55 3.86
CA VAL A 139 6.61 -1.41 3.03
C VAL A 139 6.22 -2.73 2.38
N ASN A 140 7.17 -3.45 1.81
CA ASN A 140 6.91 -4.76 1.20
C ASN A 140 6.34 -5.72 2.25
N THR A 141 6.92 -5.74 3.45
CA THR A 141 6.45 -6.59 4.56
C THR A 141 5.04 -6.18 5.01
N TRP A 142 4.79 -4.87 5.18
CA TRP A 142 3.45 -4.35 5.50
C TRP A 142 2.42 -4.76 4.45
N LEU A 143 2.72 -4.60 3.15
CA LEU A 143 1.81 -4.98 2.06
C LEU A 143 1.51 -6.49 2.10
N ALA A 144 2.54 -7.32 2.30
CA ALA A 144 2.40 -8.76 2.39
C ALA A 144 1.53 -9.22 3.58
N GLU A 145 1.80 -8.69 4.78
CA GLU A 145 1.11 -9.09 6.01
C GLU A 145 -0.29 -8.49 6.18
N THR A 146 -0.62 -7.45 5.43
CA THR A 146 -1.94 -6.82 5.48
C THR A 146 -2.73 -7.15 4.21
N TRP A 147 -2.45 -6.44 3.12
CA TRP A 147 -3.20 -6.48 1.88
C TRP A 147 -3.18 -7.84 1.20
N LEU A 148 -2.03 -8.53 1.17
CA LEU A 148 -1.88 -9.78 0.42
C LEU A 148 -2.15 -11.03 1.24
N SER A 149 -2.40 -10.90 2.54
CA SER A 149 -2.74 -12.02 3.43
C SER A 149 -4.08 -11.79 4.12
N ARG A 150 -4.12 -11.02 5.23
CA ARG A 150 -5.34 -10.79 6.03
C ARG A 150 -6.53 -10.35 5.18
N TYR A 151 -6.30 -9.53 4.16
CA TYR A 151 -7.34 -8.94 3.31
C TYR A 151 -7.37 -9.52 1.88
N ASN A 152 -6.80 -10.71 1.64
CA ASN A 152 -6.77 -11.33 0.31
C ASN A 152 -7.26 -12.79 0.30
N ALA A 153 -8.20 -13.14 1.18
CA ALA A 153 -8.75 -14.51 1.19
C ALA A 153 -9.39 -14.90 -0.17
N HIS A 154 -9.88 -13.91 -0.92
CA HIS A 154 -10.42 -14.09 -2.27
C HIS A 154 -9.33 -14.22 -3.35
N GLY A 155 -8.06 -13.93 -3.05
CA GLY A 155 -6.93 -14.12 -3.98
C GLY A 155 -6.95 -13.21 -5.21
N ARG A 156 -7.54 -12.01 -5.13
CA ARG A 156 -7.68 -11.06 -6.27
C ARG A 156 -6.71 -9.89 -6.21
N TYR A 157 -6.07 -9.64 -5.07
CA TYR A 157 -4.97 -8.69 -4.97
C TYR A 157 -3.64 -9.34 -5.36
N ARG A 158 -2.80 -8.59 -6.08
CA ARG A 158 -1.39 -8.91 -6.33
C ARG A 158 -0.56 -7.70 -5.91
N GLY A 159 0.62 -7.89 -5.34
CA GLY A 159 1.48 -6.79 -4.94
C GLY A 159 2.67 -6.62 -5.86
N ALA A 160 3.07 -5.37 -6.10
CA ALA A 160 4.39 -5.08 -6.63
C ALA A 160 5.42 -4.95 -5.51
N ILE A 161 6.64 -5.37 -5.82
CA ILE A 161 7.78 -5.25 -4.92
C ILE A 161 8.36 -3.86 -5.07
N ARG A 162 8.44 -3.11 -3.97
CA ARG A 162 9.24 -1.89 -3.90
C ARG A 162 10.70 -2.27 -3.90
N SER A 163 11.50 -1.49 -4.62
CA SER A 163 12.94 -1.67 -4.71
C SER A 163 13.67 -0.36 -4.36
N SER A 164 14.83 -0.50 -3.72
CA SER A 164 15.74 0.60 -3.43
C SER A 164 16.37 1.09 -4.73
N ALA A 165 16.44 2.41 -4.96
CA ALA A 165 17.07 2.93 -6.19
C ALA A 165 18.52 3.40 -5.97
N GLU A 166 18.93 3.59 -4.72
CA GLU A 166 20.26 4.12 -4.41
C GLU A 166 21.34 3.01 -4.35
N ASP A 167 20.94 1.74 -4.18
CA ASP A 167 21.86 0.59 -4.14
C ASP A 167 21.29 -0.64 -4.90
N PRO A 168 21.85 -0.98 -6.08
CA PRO A 168 21.40 -2.11 -6.89
C PRO A 168 21.58 -3.48 -6.22
N ALA A 169 22.54 -3.66 -5.32
CA ALA A 169 22.76 -4.93 -4.62
C ALA A 169 21.73 -5.13 -3.51
N LEU A 170 21.37 -4.07 -2.77
CA LEU A 170 20.25 -4.08 -1.84
C LEU A 170 18.92 -4.31 -2.58
N ALA A 171 18.74 -3.66 -3.73
CA ALA A 171 17.59 -3.84 -4.61
C ALA A 171 17.42 -5.30 -5.05
N ALA A 172 18.49 -5.93 -5.53
CA ALA A 172 18.47 -7.34 -5.96
C ALA A 172 18.12 -8.28 -4.81
N ARG A 173 18.70 -8.10 -3.63
CA ARG A 173 18.38 -8.91 -2.44
C ARG A 173 16.90 -8.84 -2.06
N GLU A 174 16.31 -7.65 -2.14
CA GLU A 174 14.89 -7.48 -1.83
C GLU A 174 14.00 -8.13 -2.91
N ILE A 175 14.39 -8.08 -4.19
CA ILE A 175 13.68 -8.81 -5.26
C ILE A 175 13.76 -10.33 -5.01
N GLU A 176 14.96 -10.86 -4.73
CA GLU A 176 15.18 -12.28 -4.45
C GLU A 176 14.39 -12.78 -3.23
N ARG A 177 14.17 -11.92 -2.23
CA ARG A 177 13.37 -12.25 -1.05
C ARG A 177 11.90 -12.55 -1.37
N TRP A 178 11.36 -11.93 -2.42
CA TRP A 178 9.94 -11.99 -2.79
C TRP A 178 9.64 -12.72 -4.10
N ALA A 179 10.68 -13.28 -4.74
CA ALA A 179 10.56 -14.11 -5.94
C ALA A 179 10.05 -15.51 -5.60
#